data_AF-A0A1T1AX26-F1
#
_entry.id   AF-A0A1T1AX26-F1
#
_cell.length_a   1.000
_cell.length_b   1.000
_cell.length_c   1.000
_cell.angle_alpha   90.00
_cell.angle_beta   90.00
_cell.angle_gamma   90.00
#
_symmetry.space_group_name_H-M   'P 1'
#
loop_
_entity.id
_entity.type
_entity.pdbx_description
1 polymer ?
#
loop_
_entity_poly.entity_id
_entity_poly.type
_entity_poly.pdbx_seq_one_letter_code
_entity_poly.pdbx_strand_id
1 'polypeptide(L)' 'MSPFDTFAKTTSQLLSLPFDLARANYAAAVRLGLIKNSLLNSARFEQRLGAAERLTLGPWARKV' A
#
# COMPACT_ATOMS: atom_id res chain seq x y z
N MET A 1 -16.32 20.52 6.87
CA MET A 1 -15.14 19.94 6.20
C MET A 1 -14.46 21.08 5.46
N SER A 2 -13.21 21.43 5.77
CA SER A 2 -12.55 22.55 5.08
C SER A 2 -12.05 22.09 3.70
N PRO A 3 -11.98 22.97 2.68
CA PRO A 3 -11.42 22.62 1.38
C PRO A 3 -9.95 22.15 1.45
N PHE A 4 -9.20 22.57 2.48
CA PHE A 4 -7.83 22.12 2.73
C PHE A 4 -7.76 20.65 3.15
N ASP A 5 -8.72 20.18 3.94
CA ASP A 5 -8.80 18.76 4.33
C ASP A 5 -9.03 17.85 3.11
N THR A 6 -9.85 18.31 2.17
CA THR A 6 -10.14 17.58 0.93
C THR A 6 -8.89 17.48 0.05
N PHE A 7 -8.16 18.58 -0.13
CA PHE A 7 -6.94 18.58 -0.93
C PHE A 7 -5.87 17.67 -0.34
N ALA A 8 -5.59 17.79 0.97
CA ALA A 8 -4.65 16.92 1.67
C ALA A 8 -5.03 15.44 1.54
N LYS A 9 -6.32 15.12 1.68
CA LYS A 9 -6.80 13.74 1.51
C LYS A 9 -6.60 13.22 0.09
N THR A 10 -6.92 14.01 -0.93
CA THR A 10 -6.73 13.62 -2.34
C THR A 10 -5.25 13.45 -2.68
N THR A 11 -4.37 14.32 -2.18
CA THR A 11 -2.92 14.18 -2.37
C THR A 11 -2.39 12.93 -1.68
N SER A 12 -2.82 12.63 -0.45
CA SER A 12 -2.47 11.39 0.25
C SER A 12 -2.87 10.14 -0.55
N GLN A 13 -4.08 10.13 -1.13
CA GLN A 13 -4.57 9.03 -1.96
C GLN A 13 -3.76 8.87 -3.24
N LEU A 14 -3.40 9.96 -3.92
CA LEU A 14 -2.54 9.92 -5.10
C LEU A 14 -1.14 9.38 -4.77
N LEU A 15 -0.58 9.80 -3.64
CA LEU A 15 0.73 9.36 -3.18
C LEU A 15 0.74 7.88 -2.75
N SER A 16 -0.39 7.33 -2.28
CA SER A 16 -0.50 5.91 -1.90
C SER A 16 -0.67 4.97 -3.11
N LEU A 17 -1.06 5.48 -4.29
CA LEU A 17 -1.36 4.66 -5.47
C LEU A 17 -0.28 3.63 -5.84
N PRO A 18 1.03 3.97 -5.84
CA PRO A 18 2.06 2.97 -6.17
C PRO A 18 2.08 1.79 -5.19
N PHE A 19 1.84 2.06 -3.90
CA PHE A 19 1.80 1.04 -2.85
C PHE A 19 0.53 0.20 -2.94
N ASP A 20 -0.61 0.83 -3.22
CA ASP A 20 -1.87 0.12 -3.45
C ASP A 20 -1.81 -0.78 -4.69
N LEU A 21 -1.16 -0.31 -5.77
CA LEU A 21 -0.91 -1.12 -6.96
C LEU A 21 0.02 -2.30 -6.66
N ALA A 22 1.07 -2.10 -5.87
CA ALA A 22 1.95 -3.19 -5.45
C ALA A 22 1.20 -4.27 -4.67
N ARG A 23 0.28 -3.90 -3.76
CA ARG A 23 -0.60 -4.84 -3.06
C ARG A 23 -1.50 -5.61 -4.02
N ALA A 24 -2.16 -4.89 -4.94
CA ALA A 24 -3.04 -5.50 -5.92
C ALA A 24 -2.31 -6.49 -6.82
N ASN A 25 -1.11 -6.13 -7.31
CA ASN A 25 -0.28 -6.97 -8.15
C ASN A 25 0.21 -8.22 -7.42
N TYR A 26 0.64 -8.09 -6.15
CA TYR A 26 1.02 -9.25 -5.36
C TYR A 26 -0.15 -10.20 -5.13
N ALA A 27 -1.33 -9.66 -4.77
CA ALA A 27 -2.55 -10.47 -4.61
C ALA A 27 -2.94 -11.17 -5.93
N ALA A 28 -2.85 -10.48 -7.06
CA ALA A 28 -3.11 -11.06 -8.37
C ALA A 28 -2.10 -12.18 -8.68
N ALA A 29 -0.81 -11.97 -8.44
CA ALA A 29 0.24 -12.96 -8.65
C ALA A 29 0.05 -14.22 -7.78
N VAL A 30 -0.40 -14.07 -6.52
CA VAL A 30 -0.78 -15.21 -5.67
C VAL A 30 -2.01 -15.94 -6.23
N ARG A 31 -3.05 -15.21 -6.66
CA ARG A 31 -4.28 -15.80 -7.23
C ARG A 31 -4.03 -16.54 -8.54
N LEU A 32 -3.12 -16.04 -9.36
CA LEU A 32 -2.71 -16.65 -10.63
C LEU A 32 -1.68 -17.77 -10.44
N GLY A 33 -1.23 -18.03 -9.21
CA GLY A 33 -0.23 -19.07 -8.92
C GLY A 33 1.21 -18.71 -9.31
N LEU A 34 1.46 -17.47 -9.73
CA LEU A 34 2.80 -16.97 -10.06
C LEU A 34 3.68 -16.81 -8.81
N ILE A 35 3.06 -16.58 -7.66
CA ILE A 35 3.71 -16.56 -6.34
C ILE A 35 3.05 -17.62 -5.46
N LYS A 36 3.87 -18.32 -4.67
CA LYS A 36 3.38 -19.31 -3.70
C LYS A 36 2.39 -18.66 -2.73
N ASN A 37 1.18 -19.21 -2.67
CA ASN A 37 0.17 -18.82 -1.67
C ASN A 37 0.61 -19.29 -0.27
N SER A 38 1.32 -18.43 0.45
CA SER A 38 1.81 -18.68 1.80
C SER A 38 1.47 -17.46 2.67
N LEU A 39 0.73 -17.71 3.75
CA LEU A 39 0.37 -16.67 4.71
C LEU A 39 1.60 -15.94 5.26
N LEU A 40 2.70 -16.66 5.53
CA LEU A 40 3.94 -16.07 6.00
C LEU A 40 4.58 -15.14 4.96
N ASN A 41 4.60 -15.55 3.68
CA ASN A 41 5.15 -14.71 2.62
C ASN A 41 4.30 -13.46 2.39
N SER A 42 2.97 -13.62 2.40
CA SER A 42 2.05 -12.49 2.29
C SER A 42 2.21 -11.52 3.46
N ALA A 43 2.32 -12.02 4.69
CA ALA A 43 2.56 -11.18 5.86
C ALA A 43 3.91 -10.44 5.77
N ARG A 44 4.98 -11.12 5.35
CA ARG A 44 6.30 -10.51 5.15
C ARG A 44 6.30 -9.46 4.05
N PHE A 45 5.58 -9.72 2.95
CA PHE A 45 5.41 -8.76 1.86
C PHE A 45 4.71 -7.49 2.36
N GLU A 46 3.56 -7.62 3.01
CA GLU A 46 2.81 -6.48 3.54
C GLU A 46 3.61 -5.68 4.57
N GLN A 47 4.35 -6.35 5.46
CA GLN A 47 5.22 -5.67 6.42
C GLN A 47 6.31 -4.84 5.75
N ARG A 48 6.98 -5.41 4.73
CA ARG A 48 8.05 -4.70 3.99
C ARG A 48 7.49 -3.55 3.17
N LEU A 49 6.37 -3.77 2.48
CA LEU A 49 5.72 -2.75 1.69
C LEU A 49 5.21 -1.61 2.57
N GLY A 50 4.60 -1.92 3.72
CA GLY A 50 4.19 -0.92 4.71
C GLY A 50 5.36 -0.14 5.30
N ALA A 51 6.51 -0.78 5.53
CA ALA A 51 7.73 -0.08 5.96
C ALA A 51 8.24 0.88 4.88
N ALA A 52 8.25 0.45 3.61
CA ALA A 52 8.63 1.28 2.48
C ALA A 52 7.67 2.47 2.28
N GLU A 53 6.37 2.24 2.42
CA GLU A 53 5.33 3.28 2.35
C GLU A 53 5.53 4.32 3.45
N ARG A 54 5.77 3.88 4.69
CA ARG A 54 6.07 4.78 5.82
C ARG A 54 7.37 5.56 5.63
N LEU A 55 8.41 4.93 5.08
CA LEU A 55 9.67 5.62 4.77
C LEU A 55 9.47 6.70 3.70
N THR A 56 8.67 6.41 2.67
CA THR A 56 8.48 7.30 1.52
C THR A 56 7.50 8.42 1.80
N LEU A 57 6.38 8.12 2.45
CA LEU A 57 5.26 9.05 2.66
C LEU A 57 5.20 9.62 4.07
N GLY A 58 5.92 9.03 5.03
CA GLY A 58 5.95 9.49 6.41
C GLY A 58 4.55 9.59 7.03
N PRO A 59 4.14 10.76 7.55
CA PRO A 59 2.79 10.98 8.10
C PRO A 59 1.63 10.77 7.11
N TRP A 60 1.91 10.80 5.80
CA TRP A 60 0.92 10.64 4.73
C TRP A 60 0.73 9.19 4.30
N ALA A 61 1.53 8.26 4.86
CA ALA A 61 1.36 6.83 4.66
C ALA A 61 0.01 6.37 5.20
N ARG A 62 -0.56 5.33 4.59
CA ARG A 62 -1.80 4.75 5.07
C ARG A 62 -1.64 4.28 6.53
N LYS A 63 -2.57 4.70 7.38
CA LYS A 63 -2.79 4.09 8.69
C LYS A 63 -3.56 2.79 8.46
N VAL A 64 -2.82 1.68 8.40
CA VAL A 64 -3.36 0.32 8.52
C VAL A 64 -3.61 -0.02 9.97
#